data_AF-A0A3Q4AV78-F1
#
_entry.id   AF-A0A3Q4AV78-F1
#
_cell.length_a   1.000
_cell.length_b   1.000
_cell.length_c   1.000
_cell.angle_alpha   90.00
_cell.angle_beta   90.00
_cell.angle_gamma   90.00
#
_symmetry.space_group_name_H-M   'P 1'
#
loop_
_entity.id
_entity.type
_entity.pdbx_description
1 polymer ?
#
loop_
_entity_poly.entity_id
_entity_poly.type
_entity_poly.pdbx_seq_one_letter_code
_entity_poly.pdbx_strand_id
1 'polypeptide(L)'
;MSKPSLPLGKATENPLDRRAAETARKARIFNTRLRVMGIDIDALNKQVEEKKHHKMGKHHNFLLLQQDTDERNKRAALHTDLAHYWATHQRVEDSRDADLKCGLKGAPRITIPESELGPASMQIFQGEGIGEEEKKREQTKETERDLQAQKEDNERSRMRQKHRDMLVSKDMVHQDLQGVQMCTLEEECKRAARIALDSYNQDLEEHRREERENLAEMLHIMTSNMMIESSEAAKVGLGGGKPRQVLVDRWKGMSPEQLSAIHRENQDQRVENQVLEELQLLKLSREAEEEEKRRMKLRREKRIQIDCYNMQLAKQQQEIQNHLNKTLYTNKPTKDYFNQFNTSSR
;
A
#
# COMPACT_ATOMS: atom_id res chain seq x y z
N MET A 1 104.75 -26.80 104.80
CA MET A 1 105.40 -27.28 106.03
C MET A 1 106.37 -26.18 106.49
N SER A 2 106.10 -25.51 107.63
CA SER A 2 106.76 -25.70 108.94
C SER A 2 108.23 -25.24 108.94
N LYS A 3 108.80 -24.46 109.87
CA LYS A 3 108.47 -23.64 111.09
C LYS A 3 109.82 -22.92 111.42
N PRO A 4 109.90 -21.77 112.14
CA PRO A 4 110.21 -21.92 113.58
C PRO A 4 109.76 -20.77 114.51
N SER A 5 109.25 -21.18 115.67
CA SER A 5 109.37 -20.52 116.97
C SER A 5 110.83 -20.54 117.45
N LEU A 6 111.33 -19.45 118.05
CA LEU A 6 112.62 -19.37 118.75
C LEU A 6 112.53 -18.32 119.90
N PRO A 7 113.34 -18.42 120.97
CA PRO A 7 112.85 -18.77 122.31
C PRO A 7 113.29 -17.79 123.42
N LEU A 8 112.71 -17.92 124.61
CA LEU A 8 113.30 -17.41 125.86
C LEU A 8 114.12 -18.52 126.52
N GLY A 9 115.44 -18.35 126.56
CA GLY A 9 116.34 -19.10 127.43
C GLY A 9 117.16 -18.12 128.26
N LYS A 10 117.04 -18.17 129.59
CA LYS A 10 117.98 -17.52 130.52
C LYS A 10 119.02 -18.55 130.93
N ALA A 11 120.28 -18.26 130.65
CA ALA A 11 121.44 -18.93 131.23
C ALA A 11 121.88 -18.15 132.49
N THR A 12 122.18 -18.85 133.58
CA THR A 12 122.75 -18.28 134.80
C THR A 12 124.28 -18.25 134.70
N GLU A 13 124.87 -17.05 134.78
CA GLU A 13 126.31 -16.80 134.81
C GLU A 13 126.89 -16.96 136.23
N ASN A 14 128.12 -17.47 136.31
CA ASN A 14 128.80 -17.88 137.55
C ASN A 14 129.40 -16.69 138.35
N PRO A 15 129.48 -16.77 139.69
CA PRO A 15 129.88 -15.64 140.56
C PRO A 15 131.36 -15.19 140.50
N LEU A 16 132.25 -15.93 139.83
CA LEU A 16 133.68 -15.55 139.72
C LEU A 16 133.91 -14.34 138.81
N ASP A 17 133.10 -14.20 137.75
CA ASP A 17 133.23 -13.13 136.76
C ASP A 17 132.96 -11.74 137.36
N ARG A 18 132.14 -11.69 138.42
CA ARG A 18 131.79 -10.44 139.11
C ARG A 18 132.98 -9.76 139.79
N ARG A 19 133.93 -10.54 140.34
CA ARG A 19 135.12 -9.97 141.00
C ARG A 19 136.13 -9.43 139.99
N ALA A 20 136.38 -10.18 138.91
CA ALA A 20 137.29 -9.75 137.85
C ALA A 20 136.80 -8.48 137.13
N ALA A 21 135.48 -8.35 136.93
CA ALA A 21 134.87 -7.16 136.37
C ALA A 21 135.06 -5.92 137.27
N GLU A 22 134.95 -6.06 138.60
CA GLU A 22 135.18 -4.95 139.53
C GLU A 22 136.64 -4.50 139.61
N THR A 23 137.60 -5.43 139.56
CA THR A 23 139.03 -5.05 139.53
C THR A 23 139.39 -4.28 138.26
N ALA A 24 138.89 -4.73 137.10
CA ALA A 24 139.04 -4.02 135.83
C ALA A 24 138.33 -2.66 135.83
N ARG A 25 137.22 -2.50 136.57
CA ARG A 25 136.53 -1.23 136.76
C ARG A 25 137.35 -0.27 137.65
N LYS A 26 137.89 -0.75 138.77
CA LYS A 26 138.73 0.07 139.67
C LYS A 26 139.96 0.60 138.94
N ALA A 27 140.65 -0.24 138.17
CA ALA A 27 141.80 0.17 137.37
C ALA A 27 141.50 1.34 136.41
N ARG A 28 140.28 1.40 135.85
CA ARG A 28 139.83 2.52 135.00
C ARG A 28 139.48 3.79 135.79
N ILE A 29 138.87 3.67 136.96
CA ILE A 29 138.41 4.81 137.76
C ILE A 29 139.58 5.58 138.38
N PHE A 30 140.62 4.87 138.83
CA PHE A 30 141.78 5.48 139.50
C PHE A 30 142.81 6.06 138.53
N ASN A 31 142.79 5.67 137.26
CA ASN A 31 143.68 6.24 136.25
C ASN A 31 143.08 7.52 135.65
N THR A 32 143.57 8.68 136.09
CA THR A 32 143.06 10.00 135.67
C THR A 32 143.10 10.22 134.16
N ARG A 33 144.10 9.64 133.46
CA ARG A 33 144.26 9.80 132.01
C ARG A 33 143.21 9.03 131.22
N LEU A 34 142.93 7.78 131.60
CA LEU A 34 141.87 6.95 130.99
C LEU A 34 140.46 7.47 131.33
N ARG A 35 140.30 8.15 132.47
CA ARG A 35 139.03 8.77 132.88
C ARG A 35 138.69 10.03 132.07
N VAL A 36 139.68 10.86 131.73
CA VAL A 36 139.46 12.11 130.96
C VAL A 36 139.49 11.84 129.46
N MET A 37 140.40 10.99 128.97
CA MET A 37 140.55 10.66 127.55
C MET A 37 140.61 9.13 127.34
N GLY A 38 139.50 8.45 127.62
CA GLY A 38 139.32 7.04 127.30
C GLY A 38 138.75 6.86 125.89
N ILE A 39 139.61 6.90 124.87
CA ILE A 39 139.22 6.65 123.46
C ILE A 39 139.86 5.33 123.02
N ASP A 40 139.03 4.41 122.54
CA ASP A 40 139.46 3.15 121.94
C ASP A 40 139.72 3.35 120.44
N ILE A 41 140.99 3.58 120.10
CA ILE A 41 141.42 3.86 118.72
C ILE A 41 141.18 2.63 117.83
N ASP A 42 141.35 1.42 118.37
CA ASP A 42 141.18 0.18 117.63
C ASP A 42 139.70 -0.04 117.26
N ALA A 43 138.78 0.27 118.18
CA ALA A 43 137.35 0.24 117.92
C ALA A 43 136.92 1.29 116.87
N LEU A 44 137.50 2.51 116.92
CA LEU A 44 137.19 3.54 115.93
C LEU A 44 137.66 3.16 114.51
N ASN A 45 138.86 2.59 114.39
CA ASN A 45 139.38 2.13 113.10
C ASN A 45 138.51 1.02 112.49
N LYS A 46 138.04 0.07 113.31
CA LYS A 46 137.07 -0.94 112.87
C LYS A 46 135.77 -0.32 112.36
N GLN A 47 135.22 0.67 113.08
CA GLN A 47 134.01 1.37 112.63
C GLN A 47 134.18 2.11 111.30
N VAL A 48 135.36 2.68 111.03
CA VAL A 48 135.64 3.35 109.74
C VAL A 48 135.68 2.34 108.60
N GLU A 49 136.34 1.20 108.78
CA GLU A 49 136.39 0.14 107.76
C GLU A 49 135.02 -0.50 107.53
N GLU A 50 134.23 -0.77 108.59
CA GLU A 50 132.83 -1.20 108.46
C GLU A 50 132.00 -0.19 107.68
N LYS A 51 132.17 1.11 107.94
CA LYS A 51 131.46 2.18 107.22
C LYS A 51 131.88 2.27 105.75
N LYS A 52 133.15 1.99 105.41
CA LYS A 52 133.62 1.88 104.02
C LYS A 52 133.01 0.66 103.32
N HIS A 53 133.07 -0.51 103.94
CA HIS A 53 132.45 -1.73 103.41
C HIS A 53 130.94 -1.58 103.20
N HIS A 54 130.25 -0.94 104.14
CA HIS A 54 128.81 -0.67 104.03
C HIS A 54 128.48 0.29 102.87
N LYS A 55 129.33 1.29 102.60
CA LYS A 55 129.16 2.18 101.43
C LYS A 55 129.42 1.46 100.11
N MET A 56 130.44 0.60 100.04
CA MET A 56 130.74 -0.20 98.84
C MET A 56 129.60 -1.18 98.52
N GLY A 57 129.04 -1.85 99.53
CA GLY A 57 127.88 -2.73 99.35
C GLY A 57 126.62 -1.99 98.86
N LYS A 58 126.39 -0.75 99.34
CA LYS A 58 125.29 0.09 98.87
C LYS A 58 125.47 0.54 97.42
N HIS A 59 126.69 0.92 97.01
CA HIS A 59 126.96 1.28 95.62
C HIS A 59 126.79 0.09 94.66
N HIS A 60 127.24 -1.11 95.06
CA HIS A 60 127.07 -2.31 94.25
C HIS A 60 125.58 -2.69 94.09
N ASN A 61 124.80 -2.65 95.17
CA ASN A 61 123.36 -2.89 95.11
C ASN A 61 122.61 -1.85 94.26
N PHE A 62 123.00 -0.58 94.31
CA PHE A 62 122.40 0.47 93.47
C PHE A 62 122.65 0.21 91.99
N LEU A 63 123.87 -0.19 91.61
CA LEU A 63 124.22 -0.50 90.22
C LEU A 63 123.43 -1.70 89.68
N LEU A 64 123.28 -2.76 90.49
CA LEU A 64 122.53 -3.95 90.10
C LEU A 64 121.04 -3.63 89.91
N LEU A 65 120.45 -2.81 90.79
CA LEU A 65 119.06 -2.40 90.67
C LEU A 65 118.84 -1.55 89.41
N GLN A 66 119.79 -0.66 89.08
CA GLN A 66 119.74 0.15 87.86
C GLN A 66 119.75 -0.73 86.60
N GLN A 67 120.62 -1.75 86.56
CA GLN A 67 120.69 -2.68 85.43
C GLN A 67 119.37 -3.47 85.26
N ASP A 68 118.76 -3.92 86.36
CA ASP A 68 117.48 -4.63 86.35
C ASP A 68 116.32 -3.71 85.90
N THR A 69 116.33 -2.43 86.28
CA THR A 69 115.36 -1.46 85.77
C THR A 69 115.52 -1.19 84.28
N ASP A 70 116.75 -1.08 83.78
CA ASP A 70 117.02 -0.85 82.37
C ASP A 70 116.58 -2.04 81.51
N GLU A 71 116.83 -3.27 81.96
CA GLU A 71 116.37 -4.48 81.27
C GLU A 71 114.84 -4.62 81.26
N ARG A 72 114.16 -4.28 82.36
CA ARG A 72 112.69 -4.21 82.38
C ARG A 72 112.15 -3.19 81.40
N ASN A 73 112.76 -2.01 81.32
CA ASN A 73 112.36 -0.95 80.41
C ASN A 73 112.53 -1.36 78.94
N LYS A 74 113.66 -2.02 78.59
CA LYS A 74 113.87 -2.56 77.23
C LYS A 74 112.82 -3.61 76.85
N ARG A 75 112.50 -4.54 77.77
CA ARG A 75 111.46 -5.55 77.53
C ARG A 75 110.08 -4.93 77.35
N ALA A 76 109.76 -3.92 78.14
CA ALA A 76 108.49 -3.20 78.02
C ALA A 76 108.39 -2.47 76.66
N ALA A 77 109.47 -1.81 76.21
CA ALA A 77 109.52 -1.15 74.90
C ALA A 77 109.34 -2.13 73.74
N LEU A 78 110.03 -3.28 73.78
CA LEU A 78 109.86 -4.32 72.76
C LEU A 78 108.42 -4.87 72.72
N HIS A 79 107.80 -5.02 73.89
CA HIS A 79 106.41 -5.48 73.96
C HIS A 79 105.44 -4.44 73.38
N THR A 80 105.65 -3.14 73.63
CA THR A 80 104.83 -2.09 73.02
C THR A 80 104.97 -2.06 71.51
N ASP A 81 106.18 -2.24 70.98
CA ASP A 81 106.44 -2.27 69.53
C ASP A 81 105.78 -3.48 68.86
N LEU A 82 105.85 -4.66 69.48
CA LEU A 82 105.18 -5.87 68.99
C LEU A 82 103.66 -5.74 69.00
N ALA A 83 103.09 -5.17 70.07
CA ALA A 83 101.66 -4.91 70.15
C ALA A 83 101.20 -3.94 69.05
N HIS A 84 101.99 -2.89 68.79
CA HIS A 84 101.74 -1.95 67.70
C HIS A 84 101.81 -2.65 66.32
N TYR A 85 102.79 -3.55 66.13
CA TYR A 85 102.93 -4.30 64.89
C TYR A 85 101.73 -5.24 64.65
N TRP A 86 101.28 -5.98 65.66
CA TRP A 86 100.10 -6.84 65.55
C TRP A 86 98.83 -6.04 65.25
N ALA A 87 98.63 -4.92 65.93
CA ALA A 87 97.46 -4.06 65.72
C ALA A 87 97.43 -3.45 64.30
N THR A 88 98.59 -3.23 63.70
CA THR A 88 98.71 -2.56 62.40
C THR A 88 98.70 -3.53 61.23
N HIS A 89 99.35 -4.70 61.37
CA HIS A 89 99.65 -5.60 60.24
C HIS A 89 99.05 -7.00 60.35
N GLN A 90 98.41 -7.35 61.47
CA GLN A 90 97.77 -8.65 61.68
C GLN A 90 96.30 -8.47 62.04
N ARG A 91 95.63 -7.56 61.33
CA ARG A 91 94.20 -7.33 61.48
C ARG A 91 93.40 -8.45 60.82
N VAL A 92 92.20 -8.73 61.33
CA VAL A 92 91.33 -9.79 60.78
C VAL A 92 90.85 -9.40 59.37
N GLU A 93 90.74 -8.11 59.13
CA GLU A 93 90.36 -7.48 57.86
C GLU A 93 91.44 -7.64 56.78
N ASP A 94 92.71 -7.84 57.15
CA ASP A 94 93.82 -8.03 56.21
C ASP A 94 93.98 -9.50 55.77
N SER A 95 93.09 -10.38 56.25
CA SER A 95 93.08 -11.79 55.86
C SER A 95 92.56 -11.97 54.43
N ARG A 96 93.08 -12.98 53.71
CA ARG A 96 92.61 -13.33 52.36
C ARG A 96 91.12 -13.68 52.30
N ASP A 97 90.59 -14.22 53.39
CA ASP A 97 89.20 -14.63 53.51
C ASP A 97 88.36 -13.60 54.28
N ALA A 98 88.86 -12.35 54.40
CA ALA A 98 88.16 -11.30 55.13
C ALA A 98 86.80 -10.97 54.49
N ASP A 99 86.64 -11.10 53.18
CA ASP A 99 85.38 -10.95 52.45
C ASP A 99 84.33 -12.01 52.83
N LEU A 100 84.78 -13.24 53.13
CA LEU A 100 83.92 -14.33 53.58
C LEU A 100 83.57 -14.26 55.07
N LYS A 101 84.51 -13.80 55.91
CA LYS A 101 84.38 -13.82 57.38
C LYS A 101 83.88 -12.52 57.98
N CYS A 102 84.27 -11.37 57.43
CA CYS A 102 83.99 -10.06 57.99
C CYS A 102 82.81 -9.40 57.26
N GLY A 103 81.61 -9.90 57.53
CA GLY A 103 80.36 -9.32 57.04
C GLY A 103 80.10 -9.66 55.57
N LEU A 104 79.33 -10.73 55.36
CA LEU A 104 78.68 -11.02 54.08
C LEU A 104 77.75 -9.85 53.74
N LYS A 105 78.27 -8.82 53.08
CA LYS A 105 77.43 -7.96 52.24
C LYS A 105 76.96 -8.89 51.14
N GLY A 106 75.80 -9.53 51.36
CA GLY A 106 75.20 -10.46 50.40
C GLY A 106 75.25 -9.83 49.01
N ALA A 107 75.40 -10.67 47.98
CA ALA A 107 75.54 -10.24 46.60
C ALA A 107 74.61 -9.05 46.36
N PRO A 108 75.12 -7.90 45.88
CA PRO A 108 74.27 -6.75 45.64
C PRO A 108 73.08 -7.25 44.82
N ARG A 109 71.87 -6.86 45.21
CA ARG A 109 70.70 -6.98 44.33
C ARG A 109 70.94 -6.03 43.16
N ILE A 110 71.92 -6.36 42.33
CA ILE A 110 72.07 -5.80 41.01
C ILE A 110 70.85 -6.37 40.33
N THR A 111 69.86 -5.52 40.15
CA THR A 111 68.89 -5.70 39.10
C THR A 111 69.72 -5.71 37.82
N ILE A 112 70.24 -6.89 37.46
CA ILE A 112 70.93 -7.09 36.20
C ILE A 112 69.90 -6.65 35.15
N PRO A 113 70.24 -5.69 34.27
CA PRO A 113 69.29 -5.21 33.29
C PRO A 113 68.80 -6.41 32.48
N GLU A 114 67.48 -6.50 32.26
CA GLU A 114 66.83 -7.65 31.63
C GLU A 114 67.43 -8.01 30.25
N SER A 115 68.10 -7.05 29.61
CA SER A 115 68.86 -7.22 28.37
C SER A 115 70.07 -8.15 28.46
N GLU A 116 70.66 -8.34 29.65
CA GLU A 116 71.82 -9.20 29.87
C GLU A 116 71.44 -10.61 30.39
N LEU A 117 70.18 -10.78 30.80
CA LEU A 117 69.64 -12.03 31.30
C LEU A 117 69.21 -12.93 30.13
N GLY A 118 70.13 -13.79 29.70
CA GLY A 118 69.83 -14.83 28.73
C GLY A 118 68.90 -15.94 29.29
N PRO A 119 68.37 -16.82 28.42
CA PRO A 119 67.45 -17.89 28.82
C PRO A 119 68.05 -18.89 29.82
N ALA A 120 69.39 -19.00 29.91
CA ALA A 120 70.07 -19.86 30.88
C ALA A 120 70.00 -19.34 32.33
N SER A 121 69.71 -18.04 32.53
CA SER A 121 69.54 -17.47 33.86
C SER A 121 68.25 -17.93 34.56
N MET A 122 67.27 -18.45 33.79
CA MET A 122 65.94 -18.87 34.25
C MET A 122 65.17 -17.82 35.06
N GLN A 123 65.52 -16.54 34.91
CA GLN A 123 64.98 -15.47 35.73
C GLN A 123 63.82 -14.71 35.06
N ILE A 124 63.66 -14.82 33.73
CA ILE A 124 62.60 -14.19 32.95
C ILE A 124 61.99 -15.24 32.01
N PHE A 125 60.66 -15.34 31.99
CA PHE A 125 59.93 -16.21 31.07
C PHE A 125 59.01 -15.39 30.16
N GLN A 126 59.12 -15.58 28.84
CA GLN A 126 58.29 -14.87 27.85
C GLN A 126 56.78 -15.16 27.98
N GLY A 127 56.42 -16.25 28.67
CA GLY A 127 55.03 -16.67 28.90
C GLY A 127 54.39 -16.11 30.17
N GLU A 128 55.05 -15.22 30.92
CA GLU A 128 54.50 -14.61 32.14
C GLU A 128 53.35 -13.62 31.88
N GLY A 129 53.04 -13.34 30.61
CA GLY A 129 51.91 -12.50 30.24
C GLY A 129 52.14 -11.00 30.49
N ILE A 130 53.40 -10.57 30.61
CA ILE A 130 53.77 -9.15 30.74
C ILE A 130 53.23 -8.40 29.50
N GLY A 131 52.22 -7.55 29.70
CA GLY A 131 51.54 -6.79 28.63
C GLY A 131 50.23 -7.40 28.09
N GLU A 132 49.76 -8.55 28.60
CA GLU A 132 48.46 -9.13 28.19
C GLU A 132 47.27 -8.23 28.53
N GLU A 133 47.31 -7.54 29.67
CA GLU A 133 46.28 -6.56 30.02
C GLU A 133 46.20 -5.41 29.01
N GLU A 134 47.34 -4.92 28.54
CA GLU A 134 47.38 -3.84 27.55
C GLU A 134 46.82 -4.31 26.20
N LYS A 135 47.23 -5.50 25.74
CA LYS A 135 46.65 -6.13 24.53
C LYS A 135 45.15 -6.33 24.66
N LYS A 136 44.67 -6.80 25.82
CA LYS A 136 43.24 -6.99 26.06
C LYS A 136 42.50 -5.65 26.06
N ARG A 137 43.08 -4.60 26.66
CA ARG A 137 42.52 -3.24 26.64
C ARG A 137 42.42 -2.72 25.20
N GLU A 138 43.46 -2.91 24.38
CA GLU A 138 43.45 -2.52 22.97
C GLU A 138 42.38 -3.27 22.19
N GLN A 139 42.31 -4.60 22.34
CA GLN A 139 41.25 -5.42 21.73
C GLN A 139 39.86 -4.95 22.15
N THR A 140 39.63 -4.68 23.44
CA THR A 140 38.32 -4.18 23.89
C THR A 140 37.98 -2.83 23.25
N LYS A 141 38.95 -1.92 23.10
CA LYS A 141 38.76 -0.63 22.43
C LYS A 141 38.44 -0.80 20.94
N GLU A 142 39.10 -1.74 20.26
CA GLU A 142 38.79 -2.05 18.86
C GLU A 142 37.37 -2.60 18.73
N THR A 143 37.00 -3.59 19.56
CA THR A 143 35.64 -4.15 19.54
C THR A 143 34.57 -3.10 19.86
N GLU A 144 34.84 -2.19 20.80
CA GLU A 144 33.93 -1.11 21.16
C GLU A 144 33.73 -0.16 19.97
N ARG A 145 34.81 0.21 19.26
CA ARG A 145 34.73 1.06 18.06
C ARG A 145 33.93 0.38 16.94
N ASP A 146 34.16 -0.91 16.71
CA ASP A 146 33.45 -1.65 15.67
C ASP A 146 31.95 -1.78 15.97
N LEU A 147 31.61 -2.10 17.23
CA LEU A 147 30.22 -2.16 17.68
C LEU A 147 29.54 -0.80 17.61
N GLN A 148 30.25 0.28 17.95
CA GLN A 148 29.74 1.64 17.82
C GLN A 148 29.47 1.99 16.35
N ALA A 149 30.42 1.71 15.45
CA ALA A 149 30.24 1.93 14.02
C ALA A 149 29.06 1.11 13.45
N GLN A 150 28.92 -0.16 13.86
CA GLN A 150 27.81 -1.01 13.46
C GLN A 150 26.46 -0.49 13.97
N LYS A 151 26.41 -0.02 15.22
CA LYS A 151 25.21 0.60 15.80
C LYS A 151 24.82 1.85 15.02
N GLU A 152 25.77 2.73 14.73
CA GLU A 152 25.53 3.96 13.97
C GLU A 152 25.03 3.66 12.54
N ASP A 153 25.62 2.69 11.84
CA ASP A 153 25.16 2.35 10.49
C ASP A 153 23.79 1.66 10.50
N ASN A 154 23.51 0.83 11.50
CA ASN A 154 22.17 0.27 11.72
C ASN A 154 21.13 1.35 11.99
N GLU A 155 21.46 2.36 12.81
CA GLU A 155 20.59 3.50 13.07
C GLU A 155 20.36 4.32 11.80
N ARG A 156 21.41 4.63 11.02
CA ARG A 156 21.29 5.30 9.72
C ARG A 156 20.41 4.50 8.75
N SER A 157 20.57 3.19 8.69
CA SER A 157 19.75 2.30 7.86
C SER A 157 18.28 2.31 8.30
N ARG A 158 18.00 2.27 9.61
CA ARG A 158 16.65 2.41 10.14
C ARG A 158 16.02 3.76 9.80
N MET A 159 16.79 4.85 9.89
CA MET A 159 16.30 6.18 9.53
C MET A 159 16.03 6.29 8.02
N ARG A 160 16.90 5.73 7.17
CA ARG A 160 16.65 5.62 5.73
C ARG A 160 15.38 4.82 5.44
N GLN A 161 15.17 3.70 6.12
CA GLN A 161 13.97 2.88 5.96
C GLN A 161 12.70 3.64 6.39
N LYS A 162 12.69 4.24 7.58
CA LYS A 162 11.57 5.07 8.05
C LYS A 162 11.24 6.22 7.08
N HIS A 163 12.27 6.85 6.52
CA HIS A 163 12.07 7.90 5.52
C HIS A 163 11.43 7.34 4.24
N ARG A 164 11.90 6.19 3.74
CA ARG A 164 11.29 5.52 2.58
C ARG A 164 9.83 5.14 2.87
N ASP A 165 9.55 4.54 4.01
CA ASP A 165 8.20 4.14 4.42
C ASP A 165 7.27 5.36 4.52
N MET A 166 7.77 6.48 5.05
CA MET A 166 7.04 7.75 5.11
C MET A 166 6.72 8.30 3.71
N LEU A 167 7.66 8.24 2.77
CA LEU A 167 7.41 8.64 1.39
C LEU A 167 6.35 7.75 0.72
N VAL A 168 6.50 6.43 0.82
CA VAL A 168 5.53 5.47 0.28
C VAL A 168 4.14 5.70 0.88
N SER A 169 4.06 5.95 2.19
CA SER A 169 2.80 6.25 2.86
C SER A 169 2.15 7.53 2.32
N LYS A 170 2.93 8.59 2.09
CA LYS A 170 2.43 9.83 1.49
C LYS A 170 1.96 9.63 0.05
N ASP A 171 2.73 8.88 -0.74
CA ASP A 171 2.41 8.61 -2.14
C ASP A 171 1.10 7.80 -2.23
N MET A 172 0.90 6.83 -1.34
CA MET A 172 -0.33 6.04 -1.28
C MET A 172 -1.55 6.91 -0.92
N VAL A 173 -1.44 7.77 0.10
CA VAL A 173 -2.51 8.72 0.44
C VAL A 173 -2.82 9.68 -0.71
N HIS A 174 -1.80 10.13 -1.44
CA HIS A 174 -2.00 10.99 -2.59
C HIS A 174 -2.71 10.26 -3.74
N GLN A 175 -2.34 9.01 -4.02
CA GLN A 175 -3.02 8.17 -5.00
C GLN A 175 -4.48 7.89 -4.61
N ASP A 176 -4.75 7.60 -3.33
CA ASP A 176 -6.11 7.42 -2.83
C ASP A 176 -6.95 8.69 -3.00
N LEU A 177 -6.39 9.86 -2.66
CA LEU A 177 -7.07 11.15 -2.85
C LEU A 177 -7.37 11.40 -4.33
N GLN A 178 -6.41 11.15 -5.22
CA GLN A 178 -6.62 11.25 -6.66
C GLN A 178 -7.70 10.28 -7.13
N GLY A 179 -7.72 9.05 -6.61
CA GLY A 179 -8.74 8.05 -6.90
C GLY A 179 -10.14 8.56 -6.53
N VAL A 180 -10.30 9.11 -5.32
CA VAL A 180 -11.58 9.70 -4.88
C VAL A 180 -12.00 10.86 -5.79
N GLN A 181 -11.08 11.77 -6.13
CA GLN A 181 -11.38 12.89 -7.04
C GLN A 181 -11.84 12.38 -8.42
N MET A 182 -11.17 11.38 -8.98
CA MET A 182 -11.55 10.80 -10.27
C MET A 182 -12.92 10.13 -10.21
N CYS A 183 -13.22 9.39 -9.13
CA CYS A 183 -14.55 8.81 -8.93
C CYS A 183 -15.64 9.88 -8.86
N THR A 184 -15.41 10.98 -8.15
CA THR A 184 -16.39 12.08 -8.07
C THR A 184 -16.66 12.72 -9.43
N LEU A 185 -15.60 12.98 -10.22
CA LEU A 185 -15.74 13.52 -11.58
C LEU A 185 -16.45 12.54 -12.50
N GLU A 186 -16.15 11.24 -12.42
CA GLU A 186 -16.82 10.22 -13.22
C GLU A 186 -18.32 10.14 -12.90
N GLU A 187 -18.69 10.21 -11.62
CA GLU A 187 -20.08 10.26 -11.17
C GLU A 187 -20.80 11.53 -11.64
N GLU A 188 -20.13 12.69 -11.63
CA GLU A 188 -20.64 13.94 -12.20
C GLU A 188 -20.89 13.81 -13.70
N CYS A 189 -19.92 13.28 -14.46
CA CYS A 189 -20.10 13.03 -15.90
C CYS A 189 -21.25 12.06 -16.18
N LYS A 190 -21.36 10.96 -15.41
CA LYS A 190 -22.46 10.00 -15.53
C LYS A 190 -23.81 10.66 -15.23
N ARG A 191 -23.88 11.51 -14.21
CA ARG A 191 -25.10 12.27 -13.89
C ARG A 191 -25.48 13.23 -15.02
N ALA A 192 -24.52 14.01 -15.53
CA ALA A 192 -24.75 14.93 -16.64
C ALA A 192 -25.22 14.20 -17.91
N ALA A 193 -24.63 13.05 -18.23
CA ALA A 193 -25.02 12.23 -19.38
C ALA A 193 -26.45 11.69 -19.23
N ARG A 194 -26.85 11.26 -18.03
CA ARG A 194 -28.24 10.83 -17.77
C ARG A 194 -29.22 11.99 -17.95
N ILE A 195 -28.91 13.15 -17.37
CA ILE A 195 -29.77 14.34 -17.50
C ILE A 195 -29.93 14.74 -18.97
N ALA A 196 -28.84 14.75 -19.75
CA ALA A 196 -28.90 15.08 -21.18
C ALA A 196 -29.69 14.04 -22.00
N LEU A 197 -29.60 12.77 -21.63
CA LEU A 197 -30.38 11.71 -22.26
C LEU A 197 -31.87 11.80 -21.87
N ASP A 198 -32.17 12.11 -20.62
CA ASP A 198 -33.54 12.31 -20.15
C ASP A 198 -34.19 13.53 -20.83
N SER A 199 -33.46 14.65 -20.97
CA SER A 199 -33.97 15.81 -21.71
C SER A 199 -34.20 15.48 -23.19
N TYR A 200 -33.26 14.78 -23.83
CA TYR A 200 -33.43 14.35 -25.22
C TYR A 200 -34.66 13.43 -25.40
N ASN A 201 -34.87 12.49 -24.47
CA ASN A 201 -36.04 11.62 -24.51
C ASN A 201 -37.34 12.38 -24.25
N GLN A 202 -37.32 13.39 -23.38
CA GLN A 202 -38.47 14.28 -23.16
C GLN A 202 -38.81 15.04 -24.44
N ASP A 203 -37.82 15.70 -25.07
CA ASP A 203 -38.00 16.42 -26.34
C ASP A 203 -38.53 15.48 -27.43
N LEU A 204 -38.02 14.25 -27.49
CA LEU A 204 -38.49 13.25 -28.45
C LEU A 204 -39.94 12.85 -28.19
N GLU A 205 -40.34 12.63 -26.94
CA GLU A 205 -41.73 12.30 -26.60
C GLU A 205 -42.68 13.49 -26.80
N GLU A 206 -42.22 14.72 -26.58
CA GLU A 206 -42.95 15.93 -26.93
C GLU A 206 -43.18 16.03 -28.43
N HIS A 207 -42.14 15.86 -29.25
CA HIS A 207 -42.30 15.81 -30.70
C HIS A 207 -43.27 14.72 -31.16
N ARG A 208 -43.19 13.52 -30.57
CA ARG A 208 -44.15 12.44 -30.88
C ARG A 208 -45.56 12.78 -30.44
N ARG A 209 -45.73 13.52 -29.35
CA ARG A 209 -47.04 14.01 -28.91
C ARG A 209 -47.58 15.05 -29.89
N GLU A 210 -46.77 16.03 -30.27
CA GLU A 210 -47.11 17.04 -31.27
C GLU A 210 -47.52 16.38 -32.60
N GLU A 211 -46.76 15.40 -33.09
CA GLU A 211 -47.12 14.65 -34.30
C GLU A 211 -48.48 13.96 -34.17
N ARG A 212 -48.78 13.34 -33.02
CA ARG A 212 -50.08 12.71 -32.77
C ARG A 212 -51.21 13.74 -32.72
N GLU A 213 -50.98 14.88 -32.07
CA GLU A 213 -51.96 15.97 -31.97
C GLU A 213 -52.23 16.59 -33.36
N ASN A 214 -51.17 16.84 -34.14
CA ASN A 214 -51.27 17.33 -35.51
C ASN A 214 -52.05 16.37 -36.41
N LEU A 215 -51.81 15.06 -36.30
CA LEU A 215 -52.57 14.05 -37.03
C LEU A 215 -54.02 14.00 -36.57
N ALA A 216 -54.28 14.09 -35.27
CA ALA A 216 -55.64 14.13 -34.74
C ALA A 216 -56.40 15.38 -35.21
N GLU A 217 -55.75 16.54 -35.24
CA GLU A 217 -56.32 17.78 -35.77
C GLU A 217 -56.61 17.66 -37.27
N MET A 218 -55.67 17.14 -38.06
CA MET A 218 -55.87 16.91 -39.49
C MET A 218 -57.05 15.96 -39.74
N LEU A 219 -57.12 14.85 -39.00
CA LEU A 219 -58.25 13.91 -39.09
C LEU A 219 -59.56 14.58 -38.68
N HIS A 220 -59.56 15.38 -37.62
CA HIS A 220 -60.75 16.11 -37.17
C HIS A 220 -61.23 17.11 -38.23
N ILE A 221 -60.32 17.86 -38.86
CA ILE A 221 -60.64 18.77 -39.96
C ILE A 221 -61.18 17.99 -41.16
N MET A 222 -60.50 16.93 -41.60
CA MET A 222 -60.92 16.13 -42.74
C MET A 222 -62.27 15.45 -42.51
N THR A 223 -62.54 15.01 -41.29
CA THR A 223 -63.82 14.36 -40.91
C THR A 223 -64.90 15.33 -40.46
N SER A 224 -64.58 16.62 -40.38
CA SER A 224 -65.55 17.65 -40.04
C SER A 224 -66.69 17.69 -41.06
N ASN A 225 -67.89 17.97 -40.56
CA ASN A 225 -69.10 18.12 -41.39
C ASN A 225 -68.96 19.20 -42.47
N MET A 226 -68.06 20.18 -42.29
CA MET A 226 -67.77 21.17 -43.33
C MET A 226 -67.01 20.55 -44.50
N MET A 227 -66.00 19.72 -44.25
CA MET A 227 -65.15 19.12 -45.29
C MET A 227 -65.79 17.90 -45.97
N ILE A 228 -66.49 17.03 -45.22
CA ILE A 228 -67.21 15.87 -45.78
C ILE A 228 -68.52 16.29 -46.46
N GLU A 229 -69.00 17.49 -46.17
CA GLU A 229 -70.28 18.00 -46.65
C GLU A 229 -71.48 17.12 -46.28
N SER A 230 -71.39 16.38 -45.17
CA SER A 230 -72.42 15.43 -44.69
C SER A 230 -73.84 16.00 -44.72
N SER A 231 -74.73 15.35 -45.48
CA SER A 231 -76.16 15.73 -45.58
C SER A 231 -76.92 15.57 -44.26
N GLU A 232 -76.36 14.82 -43.31
CA GLU A 232 -76.93 14.64 -41.97
C GLU A 232 -76.86 15.90 -41.12
N ALA A 233 -75.88 16.78 -41.34
CA ALA A 233 -75.73 18.03 -40.58
C ALA A 233 -76.86 19.04 -40.85
N ALA A 234 -77.61 18.84 -41.93
CA ALA A 234 -78.81 19.62 -42.28
C ALA A 234 -80.06 19.14 -41.53
N LYS A 235 -80.08 17.87 -41.11
CA LYS A 235 -81.21 17.27 -40.39
C LYS A 235 -81.24 17.80 -38.97
N VAL A 236 -82.34 18.45 -38.57
CA VAL A 236 -82.55 18.79 -37.16
C VAL A 236 -82.81 17.49 -36.40
N GLY A 237 -81.99 17.20 -35.38
CA GLY A 237 -82.30 16.15 -34.42
C GLY A 237 -83.58 16.49 -33.67
N LEU A 238 -84.67 15.78 -33.98
CA LEU A 238 -85.97 15.98 -33.31
C LEU A 238 -86.25 14.78 -32.40
N GLY A 239 -85.98 14.95 -31.12
CA GLY A 239 -86.70 14.24 -30.07
C GLY A 239 -88.10 14.83 -29.95
N GLY A 240 -89.13 14.04 -30.23
CA GLY A 240 -90.53 14.40 -30.00
C GLY A 240 -91.33 14.75 -31.26
N GLY A 241 -91.75 13.72 -32.02
CA GLY A 241 -92.98 13.68 -32.83
C GLY A 241 -93.21 14.71 -33.95
N LYS A 242 -92.33 15.71 -34.14
CA LYS A 242 -92.47 16.73 -35.19
C LYS A 242 -91.93 16.24 -36.55
N PRO A 243 -92.54 16.66 -37.67
CA PRO A 243 -92.05 16.31 -39.00
C PRO A 243 -90.62 16.82 -39.19
N ARG A 244 -89.80 16.05 -39.94
CA ARG A 244 -88.37 16.35 -40.16
C ARG A 244 -88.22 17.74 -40.77
N GLN A 245 -87.76 18.70 -39.97
CA GLN A 245 -87.38 20.03 -40.43
C GLN A 245 -85.91 20.02 -40.81
N VAL A 246 -85.59 20.71 -41.90
CA VAL A 246 -84.22 20.87 -42.39
C VAL A 246 -83.79 22.30 -42.13
N LEU A 247 -82.58 22.47 -41.60
CA LEU A 247 -82.03 23.80 -41.36
C LEU A 247 -81.81 24.50 -42.71
N VAL A 248 -82.41 25.69 -42.86
CA VAL A 248 -82.40 26.47 -44.10
C VAL A 248 -80.96 26.75 -44.55
N ASP A 249 -80.12 27.20 -43.63
CA ASP A 249 -78.72 27.59 -43.90
C ASP A 249 -77.81 26.40 -44.27
N ARG A 250 -78.29 25.16 -44.09
CA ARG A 250 -77.51 23.92 -44.32
C ARG A 250 -78.13 23.03 -45.39
N TRP A 251 -79.13 23.51 -46.13
CA TRP A 251 -79.75 22.75 -47.21
C TRP A 251 -78.79 22.59 -48.41
N LYS A 252 -78.52 21.35 -48.80
CA LYS A 252 -77.59 21.00 -49.91
C LYS A 252 -78.26 20.26 -51.06
N GLY A 253 -79.58 20.36 -51.19
CA GLY A 253 -80.36 19.65 -52.22
C GLY A 253 -81.08 18.39 -51.71
N MET A 254 -81.81 17.75 -52.62
CA MET A 254 -82.63 16.56 -52.32
C MET A 254 -81.77 15.29 -52.16
N SER A 255 -82.21 14.37 -51.30
CA SER A 255 -81.56 13.06 -51.14
C SER A 255 -81.65 12.25 -52.44
N PRO A 256 -80.63 11.43 -52.80
CA PRO A 256 -80.71 10.53 -53.95
C PRO A 256 -81.91 9.58 -53.86
N GLU A 257 -82.31 9.18 -52.64
CA GLU A 257 -83.52 8.38 -52.44
C GLU A 257 -84.79 9.15 -52.85
N GLN A 258 -84.89 10.42 -52.48
CA GLN A 258 -86.02 11.28 -52.85
C GLN A 258 -86.06 11.52 -54.36
N LEU A 259 -84.92 11.81 -54.98
CA LEU A 259 -84.81 11.94 -56.44
C LEU A 259 -85.20 10.63 -57.15
N SER A 260 -84.79 9.48 -56.61
CA SER A 260 -85.15 8.18 -57.17
C SER A 260 -86.66 7.91 -57.08
N ALA A 261 -87.32 8.33 -55.99
CA ALA A 261 -88.76 8.21 -55.83
C ALA A 261 -89.51 9.08 -56.86
N ILE A 262 -89.07 10.34 -57.05
CA ILE A 262 -89.61 11.24 -58.08
C ILE A 262 -89.42 10.64 -59.47
N HIS A 263 -88.25 10.05 -59.75
CA HIS A 263 -88.01 9.41 -61.05
C HIS A 263 -88.93 8.21 -61.29
N ARG A 264 -89.20 7.40 -60.26
CA ARG A 264 -90.16 6.28 -60.34
C ARG A 264 -91.57 6.79 -60.58
N GLU A 265 -92.02 7.77 -59.80
CA GLU A 265 -93.35 8.36 -59.96
C GLU A 265 -93.53 8.96 -61.36
N ASN A 266 -92.52 9.67 -61.87
CA ASN A 266 -92.54 10.18 -63.24
C ASN A 266 -92.62 9.06 -64.29
N GLN A 267 -91.95 7.92 -64.05
CA GLN A 267 -92.05 6.76 -64.95
C GLN A 267 -93.45 6.15 -64.91
N ASP A 268 -94.01 5.97 -63.71
CA ASP A 268 -95.36 5.45 -63.52
C ASP A 268 -96.39 6.35 -64.21
N GLN A 269 -96.30 7.68 -64.04
CA GLN A 269 -97.14 8.64 -64.74
C GLN A 269 -97.03 8.55 -66.28
N ARG A 270 -95.83 8.28 -66.81
CA ARG A 270 -95.66 8.10 -68.27
C ARG A 270 -96.32 6.82 -68.76
N VAL A 271 -96.23 5.73 -67.99
CA VAL A 271 -96.89 4.47 -68.32
C VAL A 271 -98.41 4.61 -68.22
N GLU A 272 -98.93 5.25 -67.17
CA GLU A 272 -100.36 5.51 -67.03
C GLU A 272 -100.91 6.34 -68.20
N ASN A 273 -100.21 7.39 -68.61
CA ASN A 273 -100.60 8.20 -69.76
C ASN A 273 -100.57 7.39 -71.07
N GLN A 274 -99.56 6.55 -71.28
CA GLN A 274 -99.50 5.67 -72.47
C GLN A 274 -100.67 4.68 -72.50
N VAL A 275 -100.99 4.04 -71.36
CA VAL A 275 -102.15 3.14 -71.26
C VAL A 275 -103.44 3.89 -71.56
N LEU A 276 -103.58 5.13 -71.10
CA LEU A 276 -104.74 5.97 -71.39
C LEU A 276 -104.86 6.27 -72.90
N GLU A 277 -103.76 6.61 -73.56
CA GLU A 277 -103.69 6.85 -75.01
C GLU A 277 -104.00 5.58 -75.82
N GLU A 278 -103.43 4.43 -75.44
CA GLU A 278 -103.72 3.14 -76.08
C GLU A 278 -105.19 2.75 -75.94
N LEU A 279 -105.78 2.98 -74.77
CA LEU A 279 -107.20 2.70 -74.52
C LEU A 279 -108.12 3.62 -75.35
N GLN A 280 -107.71 4.87 -75.60
CA GLN A 280 -108.40 5.79 -76.50
C GLN A 280 -108.29 5.33 -77.96
N LEU A 281 -107.10 4.95 -78.42
CA LEU A 281 -106.88 4.42 -79.77
C LEU A 281 -107.68 3.13 -80.01
N LEU A 282 -107.74 2.23 -79.02
CA LEU A 282 -108.52 1.00 -79.09
C LEU A 282 -110.02 1.28 -79.24
N LYS A 283 -110.55 2.30 -78.53
CA LYS A 283 -111.96 2.73 -78.69
C LYS A 283 -112.23 3.23 -80.10
N LEU A 284 -111.38 4.11 -80.62
CA LEU A 284 -111.49 4.62 -81.99
C LEU A 284 -111.40 3.50 -83.05
N SER A 285 -110.50 2.53 -82.85
CA SER A 285 -110.38 1.36 -83.73
C SER A 285 -111.65 0.50 -83.73
N ARG A 286 -112.25 0.26 -82.55
CA ARG A 286 -113.51 -0.49 -82.45
C ARG A 286 -114.66 0.23 -83.15
N GLU A 287 -114.75 1.56 -82.99
CA GLU A 287 -115.75 2.39 -83.67
C GLU A 287 -115.58 2.32 -85.20
N ALA A 288 -114.34 2.39 -85.70
CA ALA A 288 -114.04 2.28 -87.13
C ALA A 288 -114.41 0.90 -87.71
N GLU A 289 -114.11 -0.19 -86.99
CA GLU A 289 -114.50 -1.55 -87.41
C GLU A 289 -116.03 -1.72 -87.46
N GLU A 290 -116.76 -1.15 -86.50
CA GLU A 290 -118.22 -1.18 -86.53
C GLU A 290 -118.78 -0.43 -87.73
N GLU A 291 -118.23 0.75 -88.05
CA GLU A 291 -118.60 1.47 -89.26
C GLU A 291 -118.31 0.67 -90.54
N GLU A 292 -117.15 0.03 -90.62
CA GLU A 292 -116.81 -0.78 -91.79
C GLU A 292 -117.77 -1.96 -91.96
N LYS A 293 -118.14 -2.64 -90.86
CA LYS A 293 -119.17 -3.68 -90.87
C LYS A 293 -120.52 -3.15 -91.37
N ARG A 294 -120.93 -1.94 -90.96
CA ARG A 294 -122.15 -1.28 -91.47
C ARG A 294 -122.02 -1.01 -92.98
N ARG A 295 -120.88 -0.50 -93.46
CA ARG A 295 -120.61 -0.26 -94.89
C ARG A 295 -120.63 -1.55 -95.71
N MET A 296 -120.06 -2.64 -95.20
CA MET A 296 -120.07 -3.94 -95.86
C MET A 296 -121.47 -4.52 -95.99
N LYS A 297 -122.30 -4.45 -94.94
CA LYS A 297 -123.71 -4.85 -95.00
C LYS A 297 -124.46 -4.10 -96.10
N LEU A 298 -124.29 -2.77 -96.14
CA LEU A 298 -124.93 -1.92 -97.14
C LEU A 298 -124.45 -2.22 -98.57
N ARG A 299 -123.15 -2.52 -98.75
CA ARG A 299 -122.58 -2.95 -100.04
C ARG A 299 -123.17 -4.29 -100.49
N ARG A 300 -123.34 -5.24 -99.56
CA ARG A 300 -123.94 -6.55 -99.85
C ARG A 300 -125.40 -6.41 -100.29
N GLU A 301 -126.19 -5.59 -99.59
CA GLU A 301 -127.57 -5.30 -99.97
C GLU A 301 -127.67 -4.69 -101.36
N LYS A 302 -126.84 -3.68 -101.67
CA LYS A 302 -126.77 -3.08 -103.01
C LYS A 302 -126.41 -4.10 -104.09
N ARG A 303 -125.46 -5.01 -103.81
CA ARG A 303 -125.07 -6.06 -104.77
C ARG A 303 -126.24 -7.01 -105.06
N ILE A 304 -126.96 -7.44 -104.01
CA ILE A 304 -128.16 -8.29 -104.17
C ILE A 304 -129.23 -7.58 -105.02
N GLN A 305 -129.47 -6.28 -104.80
CA GLN A 305 -130.42 -5.51 -105.60
C GLN A 305 -130.02 -5.46 -107.08
N ILE A 306 -128.74 -5.23 -107.37
CA ILE A 306 -128.20 -5.21 -108.73
C ILE A 306 -128.33 -6.59 -109.39
N ASP A 307 -128.01 -7.67 -108.68
CA ASP A 307 -128.10 -9.04 -109.20
C ASP A 307 -129.55 -9.40 -109.55
N CYS A 308 -130.51 -9.05 -108.69
CA CYS A 308 -131.94 -9.19 -108.97
C CYS A 308 -132.37 -8.41 -110.23
N TYR A 309 -131.90 -7.18 -110.37
CA TYR A 309 -132.19 -6.34 -111.54
C TYR A 309 -131.59 -6.92 -112.83
N ASN A 310 -130.34 -7.38 -112.78
CA ASN A 310 -129.67 -8.03 -113.91
C ASN A 310 -130.38 -9.31 -114.35
N MET A 311 -130.88 -10.11 -113.40
CA MET A 311 -131.66 -11.30 -113.71
C MET A 311 -132.97 -10.96 -114.43
N GLN A 312 -133.65 -9.88 -114.04
CA GLN A 312 -134.85 -9.41 -114.75
C GLN A 312 -134.50 -8.95 -116.18
N LEU A 313 -133.43 -8.19 -116.34
CA LEU A 313 -132.97 -7.71 -117.64
C LEU A 313 -132.57 -8.86 -118.58
N ALA A 314 -131.89 -9.88 -118.06
CA ALA A 314 -131.51 -11.07 -118.83
C ALA A 314 -132.74 -11.84 -119.35
N LYS A 315 -133.79 -11.99 -118.53
CA LYS A 315 -135.06 -12.59 -118.98
C LYS A 315 -135.69 -11.79 -120.12
N GLN A 316 -135.76 -10.46 -119.98
CA GLN A 316 -136.30 -9.60 -121.04
C GLN A 316 -135.52 -9.73 -122.35
N GLN A 317 -134.18 -9.74 -122.29
CA GLN A 317 -133.35 -9.95 -123.49
C GLN A 317 -133.60 -11.32 -124.14
N GLN A 318 -133.77 -12.37 -123.34
CA GLN A 318 -134.06 -13.72 -123.84
C GLN A 318 -135.44 -13.78 -124.51
N GLU A 319 -136.45 -13.10 -123.96
CA GLU A 319 -137.78 -12.96 -124.55
C GLU A 319 -137.73 -12.23 -125.90
N ILE A 320 -136.97 -11.13 -125.99
CA ILE A 320 -136.77 -10.38 -127.25
C ILE A 320 -136.07 -11.23 -128.30
N GLN A 321 -134.98 -11.93 -127.94
CA GLN A 321 -134.28 -12.83 -128.85
C GLN A 321 -135.18 -13.96 -129.34
N ASN A 322 -135.98 -14.55 -128.45
CA ASN A 322 -136.95 -15.58 -128.81
C ASN A 322 -138.01 -15.05 -129.78
N HIS A 323 -138.48 -13.81 -129.60
CA HIS A 323 -139.38 -13.16 -130.55
C HIS A 323 -138.70 -12.99 -131.92
N LEU A 324 -137.53 -12.33 -131.98
CA LEU A 324 -136.78 -12.12 -133.23
C LEU A 324 -136.58 -13.41 -134.02
N ASN A 325 -136.11 -14.48 -133.36
CA ASN A 325 -135.83 -15.76 -133.99
C ASN A 325 -137.10 -16.48 -134.49
N LYS A 326 -138.24 -16.33 -133.81
CA LYS A 326 -139.48 -17.05 -134.15
C LYS A 326 -140.38 -16.31 -135.14
N THR A 327 -140.47 -14.98 -135.07
CA THR A 327 -141.40 -14.20 -135.91
C THR A 327 -140.70 -13.54 -137.09
N LEU A 328 -139.47 -13.05 -136.94
CA LEU A 328 -138.79 -12.25 -137.98
C LEU A 328 -137.80 -13.07 -138.83
N TYR A 329 -137.08 -14.02 -138.24
CA TYR A 329 -136.06 -14.81 -138.96
C TYR A 329 -136.57 -16.12 -139.58
N THR A 330 -137.86 -16.41 -139.45
CA THR A 330 -138.48 -17.59 -140.06
C THR A 330 -139.17 -17.18 -141.36
N ASN A 331 -138.44 -17.24 -142.48
CA ASN A 331 -139.01 -17.02 -143.81
C ASN A 331 -139.95 -18.19 -144.16
N LYS A 332 -141.26 -17.93 -144.15
CA LYS A 332 -142.24 -18.82 -144.77
C LYS A 332 -142.30 -18.45 -146.25
N PRO A 333 -141.99 -19.37 -147.18
CA PRO A 333 -142.07 -19.06 -148.61
C PRO A 333 -143.51 -18.64 -148.97
N THR A 334 -143.62 -17.42 -149.49
CA THR A 334 -144.88 -16.80 -149.91
C THR A 334 -145.53 -17.64 -151.01
N LYS A 335 -146.86 -17.76 -151.04
CA LYS A 335 -147.58 -18.56 -152.06
C LYS A 335 -147.13 -18.23 -153.50
N ASP A 336 -146.77 -16.98 -153.77
CA ASP A 336 -146.26 -16.52 -155.07
C ASP A 336 -144.91 -17.15 -155.48
N TYR A 337 -144.07 -17.58 -154.53
CA TYR A 337 -142.83 -18.31 -154.82
C TYR A 337 -143.11 -19.68 -155.47
N PHE A 338 -144.11 -20.40 -154.98
CA PHE A 338 -144.50 -21.70 -155.55
C PHE A 338 -145.20 -21.55 -156.90
N ASN A 339 -145.88 -20.43 -157.14
CA ASN A 339 -146.52 -20.11 -158.41
C ASN A 339 -145.52 -19.77 -159.54
N GLN A 340 -144.21 -19.69 -159.27
CA GLN A 340 -143.18 -19.48 -160.30
C GLN A 340 -142.78 -20.77 -161.04
N PHE A 341 -143.05 -21.94 -160.46
CA PHE A 341 -142.65 -23.22 -161.04
C PHE A 341 -143.81 -23.84 -161.82
N ASN A 342 -143.54 -24.31 -163.04
CA ASN A 342 -144.49 -24.98 -163.94
C ASN A 342 -145.62 -24.11 -164.52
N THR A 343 -145.48 -22.78 -164.56
CA THR A 343 -146.40 -21.87 -165.29
C THR A 343 -146.17 -21.81 -166.81
N SER A 344 -145.24 -22.63 -167.30
CA SER A 344 -145.01 -22.93 -168.70
C SER A 344 -144.63 -24.40 -168.81
N SER A 345 -145.52 -25.18 -169.40
CA SER A 345 -145.29 -26.50 -169.95
C SER A 345 -145.45 -26.45 -171.46
N ARG A 346 -146.39 -25.66 -171.98
CA ARG A 346 -147.82 -25.90 -171.69
C ARG A 346 -148.52 -25.19 -170.49
#